data_AF-A0A1F6QVQ3-F1
#
_entry.id   AF-A0A1F6QVQ3-F1
#
_cell.length_a   1.000
_cell.length_b   1.000
_cell.length_c   1.000
_cell.angle_alpha   90.00
_cell.angle_beta   90.00
_cell.angle_gamma   90.00
#
_symmetry.space_group_name_H-M   'P 1'
#
loop_
_entity.id
_entity.type
_entity.pdbx_description
1 polymer ?
#
loop_
_entity_poly.entity_id
_entity_poly.type
_entity_poly.pdbx_seq_one_letter_code
_entity_poly.pdbx_strand_id
1 'polypeptide(L)' 'MIQIKSHIEGKILFESKEATSIKVALLEAIKSSANLRYADLRFANLRSADLRFADLRYADLRSAKGSFIFNFGVKLKVVK' A
#
# COMPACT_ATOMS: atom_id res chain seq x y z
N MET A 1 -1.69 -9.63 -13.29
CA MET A 1 -0.99 -8.34 -13.25
C MET A 1 -1.80 -7.33 -12.46
N ILE A 2 -1.20 -6.77 -11.40
CA ILE A 2 -1.77 -5.77 -10.51
C ILE A 2 -0.77 -4.62 -10.37
N GLN A 3 -1.29 -3.39 -10.38
CA GLN A 3 -0.49 -2.19 -10.22
C GLN A 3 -0.94 -1.43 -8.97
N ILE A 4 0.03 -0.96 -8.20
CA ILE A 4 -0.18 0.07 -7.18
C ILE A 4 0.15 1.40 -7.84
N LYS A 5 -0.85 2.26 -7.96
CA LYS A 5 -0.71 3.57 -8.57
C LYS A 5 -0.71 4.63 -7.49
N SER A 6 -0.12 5.78 -7.80
CA SER A 6 -0.30 6.98 -7.02
C SER A 6 -1.65 7.59 -7.31
N HIS A 7 -2.31 8.13 -6.29
CA HIS A 7 -3.46 9.00 -6.50
C HIS A 7 -3.06 10.38 -7.05
N ILE A 8 -1.76 10.68 -7.09
CA ILE A 8 -1.20 11.81 -7.81
C ILE A 8 -0.90 11.35 -9.24
N GLU A 9 -1.65 11.88 -10.19
CA GLU A 9 -1.44 11.69 -11.64
C GLU A 9 -1.52 10.23 -12.14
N GLY A 10 -1.89 9.26 -11.29
CA GLY A 10 -2.03 7.86 -11.66
C GLY A 10 -0.69 7.13 -11.90
N LYS A 11 0.44 7.70 -11.46
CA LYS A 11 1.78 7.13 -11.66
C LYS A 11 1.88 5.72 -11.09
N ILE A 12 2.45 4.77 -11.83
CA ILE A 12 2.70 3.41 -11.30
C ILE A 12 3.86 3.47 -10.30
N LEU A 13 3.59 3.06 -9.05
CA LEU A 13 4.57 2.99 -7.96
C LEU A 13 5.16 1.58 -7.84
N PHE A 14 4.35 0.56 -8.13
CA PHE A 14 4.77 -0.83 -8.14
C PHE A 14 3.88 -1.63 -9.08
N GLU A 15 4.46 -2.61 -9.75
CA GLU A 15 3.75 -3.54 -10.63
C GLU A 15 4.16 -4.96 -10.27
N SER A 16 3.16 -5.82 -10.09
CA SER A 16 3.36 -7.25 -9.92
C SER A 16 2.60 -8.02 -11.00
N LYS A 17 3.31 -8.89 -11.71
CA LYS A 17 2.70 -9.76 -12.71
C LYS A 17 1.93 -10.91 -12.06
N GLU A 18 2.43 -11.39 -10.92
CA GLU A 18 1.98 -12.58 -10.22
C GLU A 18 0.97 -12.31 -9.09
N ALA A 19 0.86 -11.08 -8.61
CA ALA A 19 -0.03 -10.77 -7.50
C ALA A 19 -1.50 -11.03 -7.85
N THR A 20 -2.18 -11.72 -6.93
CA THR A 20 -3.62 -12.06 -7.03
C THR A 20 -4.53 -11.02 -6.39
N SER A 21 -3.97 -10.09 -5.60
CA SER A 21 -4.72 -8.98 -4.99
C SER A 21 -3.82 -7.78 -4.69
N ILE A 22 -4.43 -6.60 -4.45
CA ILE A 22 -3.70 -5.40 -3.98
C ILE A 22 -2.91 -5.68 -2.71
N LYS A 23 -3.45 -6.51 -1.79
CA LYS A 23 -2.72 -6.93 -0.59
C LYS A 23 -1.42 -7.65 -0.93
N VAL A 24 -1.47 -8.62 -1.86
CA VAL A 24 -0.29 -9.38 -2.27
C VAL A 24 0.73 -8.47 -2.94
N ALA A 25 0.29 -7.63 -3.89
CA ALA A 25 1.15 -6.65 -4.54
C ALA A 25 1.78 -5.67 -3.54
N LEU A 26 1.03 -5.24 -2.51
CA LEU A 26 1.53 -4.35 -1.47
C LEU A 26 2.60 -5.02 -0.61
N LEU A 27 2.41 -6.29 -0.24
CA LEU A 27 3.41 -7.03 0.54
C LEU A 27 4.68 -7.29 -0.27
N GLU A 28 4.57 -7.57 -1.57
CA GLU A 28 5.72 -7.70 -2.48
C GLU A 28 6.48 -6.36 -2.62
N ALA A 29 5.74 -5.26 -2.76
CA ALA A 29 6.31 -3.92 -2.80
C ALA A 29 7.07 -3.58 -1.50
N ILE A 30 6.51 -3.93 -0.34
CA ILE A 30 7.16 -3.72 0.97
C ILE A 30 8.42 -4.57 1.08
N LYS A 31 8.36 -5.86 0.69
CA LYS A 31 9.54 -6.75 0.69
C LYS A 31 10.66 -6.25 -0.20
N SER A 32 10.33 -5.60 -1.32
CA SER A 32 11.31 -5.00 -2.24
C SER A 32 11.72 -3.57 -1.86
N SER A 33 11.26 -3.06 -0.70
CA SER A 33 11.51 -1.68 -0.25
C SER A 33 11.05 -0.61 -1.26
N ALA A 34 9.98 -0.88 -2.00
CA ALA A 34 9.43 0.05 -2.97
C ALA A 34 8.91 1.32 -2.30
N ASN A 35 9.06 2.45 -2.99
CA ASN A 35 8.51 3.73 -2.53
C ASN A 35 6.99 3.78 -2.81
N LEU A 36 6.20 3.62 -1.75
CA LEU A 36 4.73 3.58 -1.79
C LEU A 36 4.08 4.91 -1.33
N ARG A 37 4.85 6.00 -1.32
CA ARG A 37 4.31 7.32 -0.99
C ARG A 37 3.26 7.70 -2.02
N TYR A 38 2.17 8.31 -1.55
CA TYR A 38 1.03 8.69 -2.38
C TYR A 38 0.27 7.52 -3.04
N ALA A 39 0.48 6.28 -2.58
CA ALA A 39 -0.24 5.13 -3.12
C ALA A 39 -1.76 5.28 -2.97
N ASP A 40 -2.49 4.93 -4.02
CA ASP A 40 -3.93 4.74 -4.00
C ASP A 40 -4.23 3.31 -3.54
N LEU A 41 -4.62 3.18 -2.28
CA LEU A 41 -5.00 1.92 -1.64
C LEU A 41 -6.48 1.95 -1.22
N ARG A 42 -7.29 2.82 -1.86
CA ARG A 42 -8.72 2.94 -1.58
C ARG A 42 -9.42 1.60 -1.78
N PHE A 43 -10.35 1.29 -0.89
CA PHE A 43 -11.15 0.04 -0.92
C PHE A 43 -10.34 -1.26 -0.82
N ALA A 44 -9.02 -1.21 -0.61
CA ALA A 44 -8.19 -2.40 -0.51
C ALA A 44 -8.56 -3.23 0.73
N ASN A 45 -8.66 -4.55 0.56
CA ASN A 45 -8.75 -5.48 1.69
C ASN A 45 -7.35 -5.80 2.20
N LEU A 46 -6.93 -5.10 3.25
CA LEU A 46 -5.60 -5.24 3.84
C LEU A 46 -5.65 -6.04 5.16
N ARG A 47 -6.74 -6.77 5.44
CA ARG A 47 -6.88 -7.57 6.67
C ARG A 47 -5.66 -8.48 6.88
N SER A 48 -5.09 -8.37 8.07
CA SER A 48 -3.89 -9.07 8.53
C SER A 48 -2.64 -8.83 7.67
N ALA A 49 -2.58 -7.73 6.92
CA ALA A 49 -1.37 -7.32 6.22
C ALA A 49 -0.32 -6.85 7.24
N ASP A 50 0.91 -7.33 7.07
CA ASP A 50 2.07 -6.84 7.81
C ASP A 50 2.66 -5.64 7.07
N LEU A 51 2.40 -4.44 7.60
CA LEU A 51 2.87 -3.18 7.04
C LEU A 51 4.00 -2.57 7.88
N ARG A 52 4.56 -3.32 8.83
CA ARG A 52 5.74 -2.90 9.59
C ARG A 52 6.84 -2.58 8.56
N PHE A 53 7.38 -1.37 8.60
CA PHE A 53 8.39 -0.82 7.66
C PHE A 53 7.90 -0.23 6.33
N ALA A 54 6.61 -0.25 6.01
CA ALA A 54 6.12 0.38 4.78
C ALA A 54 6.19 1.93 4.84
N ASP A 55 6.74 2.58 3.81
CA ASP A 55 6.62 4.04 3.65
C ASP A 55 5.35 4.39 2.87
N LEU A 56 4.25 4.52 3.61
CA LEU A 56 2.92 4.87 3.10
C LEU A 56 2.56 6.35 3.36
N ARG A 57 3.57 7.23 3.48
CA ARG A 57 3.30 8.67 3.66
C ARG A 57 2.44 9.19 2.51
N TYR A 58 1.38 9.91 2.86
CA TYR A 58 0.41 10.44 1.92
C TYR A 58 -0.32 9.37 1.12
N ALA A 59 -0.31 8.09 1.48
CA ALA A 59 -1.17 7.12 0.80
C ALA A 59 -2.65 7.43 1.10
N ASP A 60 -3.51 7.17 0.11
CA ASP A 60 -4.96 7.24 0.25
C ASP A 60 -5.48 5.86 0.66
N LEU A 61 -5.94 5.75 1.91
CA LEU A 61 -6.49 4.53 2.50
C LEU A 61 -8.00 4.63 2.74
N ARG A 62 -8.69 5.60 2.12
CA ARG A 62 -10.13 5.77 2.31
C ARG A 62 -10.87 4.49 1.94
N SER A 63 -11.75 4.05 2.84
CA SER A 63 -12.53 2.82 2.71
C SER A 63 -11.71 1.52 2.60
N ALA A 64 -10.41 1.54 2.88
CA ALA A 64 -9.62 0.31 3.04
C ALA A 64 -10.16 -0.51 4.22
N LYS A 65 -10.26 -1.83 4.05
CA LYS A 65 -10.87 -2.74 5.02
C LYS A 65 -9.82 -3.61 5.69
N GLY A 66 -9.98 -3.84 6.99
CA GLY A 66 -9.24 -4.81 7.77
C GLY A 66 -8.38 -4.20 8.88
N SER A 67 -7.93 -5.06 9.80
CA SER A 67 -6.91 -4.72 10.80
C SER A 67 -5.55 -5.05 10.20
N PHE A 68 -4.63 -4.08 10.17
CA PHE A 68 -3.25 -4.29 9.73
C PHE A 68 -2.31 -4.05 10.92
N ILE A 69 -1.17 -4.73 10.92
CA ILE A 69 -0.21 -4.65 12.03
C ILE A 69 0.71 -3.45 11.79
N PHE A 70 0.68 -2.49 12.70
CA PHE A 70 1.62 -1.37 12.73
C PHE A 70 2.66 -1.56 13.82
N ASN A 71 3.87 -1.08 13.57
CA ASN A 71 4.84 -0.77 14.61
C ASN A 71 5.19 0.72 14.50
N PHE A 72 5.66 1.35 15.58
CA PHE A 72 5.94 2.81 15.67
C PHE A 72 6.87 3.39 14.56
N GLY A 73 7.45 2.56 13.70
CA GLY A 73 8.25 2.97 12.53
C GLY A 73 7.46 3.17 11.22
N VAL A 74 6.16 2.85 11.14
CA VAL A 74 5.38 3.11 9.92
C VAL A 74 5.10 4.61 9.82
N LYS A 75 5.71 5.26 8.83
CA LYS A 75 5.46 6.68 8.57
C LYS A 75 4.12 6.83 7.87
N LEU A 76 3.04 6.93 8.65
CA LEU A 76 1.70 7.23 8.15
C LEU A 76 1.40 8.71 8.31
N LYS A 77 1.16 9.37 7.18
CA LYS A 77 0.34 10.59 7.13
C LYS A 77 -0.76 10.31 6.13
N VAL A 78 -1.83 9.67 6.60
CA VAL A 78 -2.99 9.36 5.76
C VAL A 78 -3.75 10.65 5.55
N VAL A 79 -4.01 10.98 4.28
CA VAL A 79 -4.96 12.02 3.94
C VAL A 79 -6.33 11.34 4.00
N LYS A 80 -7.14 11.71 4.99
CA LYS A 80 -8.50 11.16 5.15
C LYS A 80 -9.46 11.69 4.10
#